data_AF-A0A1K2HJT2-F1
#
_entry.id   AF-A0A1K2HJT2-F1
#
_cell.length_a   1.000
_cell.length_b   1.000
_cell.length_c   1.000
_cell.angle_alpha   90.00
_cell.angle_beta   90.00
_cell.angle_gamma   90.00
#
_symmetry.space_group_name_H-M   'P 1'
#
loop_
_entity.id
_entity.type
_entity.pdbx_description
1 polymer ?
#
loop_
_entity_poly.entity_id
_entity_poly.type
_entity_poly.pdbx_seq_one_letter_code
_entity_poly.pdbx_strand_id
1 'polypeptide(L)'
;MFKSKKNDEKKVEILNSIDKLLHQDVELTIDEKEILLKYKERIQNSKNIEFELIHLRNALLPFVISSKLSEPTLNFYKKIRCAVNTNCCR
;
A
#
# COMPACT_ATOMS: atom_id res chain seq x y z
N MET A 1 -8.69 25.78 1.25
CA MET A 1 -7.72 25.17 2.19
C MET A 1 -8.01 23.69 2.54
N PHE A 2 -8.84 22.94 1.79
CA PHE A 2 -9.30 21.60 2.21
C PHE A 2 -8.56 20.40 1.59
N LYS A 3 -7.68 20.58 0.59
CA LYS A 3 -7.00 19.46 -0.09
C LYS A 3 -5.91 18.79 0.76
N SER A 4 -5.20 19.55 1.61
CA SER A 4 -4.05 19.03 2.35
C SER A 4 -4.46 18.05 3.46
N LYS A 5 -5.49 18.36 4.25
CA LYS A 5 -5.97 17.50 5.35
C LYS A 5 -6.36 16.10 4.89
N LYS A 6 -7.05 15.98 3.75
CA LYS A 6 -7.50 14.68 3.22
C LYS A 6 -6.33 13.80 2.74
N ASN A 7 -5.21 14.40 2.32
CA ASN A 7 -4.01 13.65 1.95
C ASN A 7 -3.24 13.17 3.17
N ASP A 8 -3.19 13.98 4.23
CA ASP A 8 -2.51 13.62 5.47
C ASP A 8 -3.23 12.48 6.20
N GLU A 9 -4.57 12.50 6.24
CA GLU A 9 -5.38 11.41 6.81
C GLU A 9 -5.18 10.08 6.05
N LYS A 10 -5.23 10.13 4.71
CA LYS A 10 -4.94 8.96 3.86
C LYS A 10 -3.53 8.43 4.08
N LYS A 11 -2.54 9.32 4.21
CA LYS A 11 -1.15 8.95 4.46
C LYS A 11 -1.03 8.16 5.76
N VAL A 12 -1.63 8.66 6.84
CA VAL A 12 -1.63 7.99 8.15
C VAL A 12 -2.33 6.63 8.07
N GLU A 13 -3.49 6.54 7.41
CA GLU A 13 -4.22 5.28 7.25
C GLU A 13 -3.39 4.21 6.51
N ILE A 14 -2.72 4.59 5.42
CA ILE A 14 -1.89 3.68 4.65
C ILE A 14 -0.67 3.24 5.46
N LEU A 15 0.03 4.16 6.13
CA LEU A 15 1.19 3.82 6.94
C LEU A 15 0.82 2.87 8.08
N ASN A 16 -0.28 3.13 8.77
CA ASN A 16 -0.80 2.24 9.81
C ASN A 16 -1.17 0.86 9.25
N SER A 17 -1.70 0.79 8.03
CA SER A 17 -2.00 -0.47 7.36
C SER A 17 -0.73 -1.26 7.03
N ILE A 18 0.32 -0.59 6.54
CA ILE A 18 1.62 -1.22 6.29
C ILE A 18 2.23 -1.73 7.61
N ASP A 19 2.18 -0.93 8.67
CA ASP A 19 2.70 -1.34 9.98
C ASP A 19 1.99 -2.56 10.54
N LYS A 20 0.66 -2.63 10.41
CA LYS A 20 -0.10 -3.83 10.80
C LYS A 20 0.34 -5.06 10.01
N LEU A 21 0.58 -4.93 8.71
CA LEU A 21 1.04 -6.05 7.89
C LEU A 21 2.44 -6.52 8.30
N LEU A 22 3.33 -5.61 8.68
CA LEU A 22 4.70 -5.96 9.07
C LEU A 22 4.79 -6.62 10.46
N HIS A 23 3.81 -6.40 11.34
CA HIS A 23 3.80 -6.90 12.72
C HIS A 23 2.73 -7.96 13.01
N GLN A 24 1.94 -8.37 12.03
CA GLN A 24 0.97 -9.45 12.20
C GLN A 24 1.67 -10.82 12.26
N ASP A 25 0.99 -11.81 12.86
CA ASP A 25 1.48 -13.19 12.98
C ASP A 25 1.54 -13.97 11.64
N VAL A 26 1.14 -13.34 10.53
CA VAL A 26 1.22 -13.96 9.20
C VAL A 26 2.65 -13.86 8.67
N GLU A 27 3.21 -15.00 8.29
CA GLU A 27 4.53 -15.07 7.69
C GLU A 27 4.53 -14.43 6.29
N LEU A 28 4.99 -13.18 6.23
CA LEU A 28 5.28 -12.52 4.95
C LEU A 28 6.59 -13.04 4.38
N THR A 29 6.62 -13.21 3.06
CA THR A 29 7.85 -13.49 2.32
C THR A 29 8.86 -12.35 2.45
N ILE A 30 10.14 -12.65 2.22
CA ILE A 30 11.21 -11.63 2.24
C ILE A 30 10.89 -10.51 1.24
N ASP A 31 10.47 -10.86 0.03
CA ASP A 31 10.12 -9.90 -1.02
C ASP A 31 8.96 -8.96 -0.60
N GLU A 32 7.90 -9.51 0.01
CA GLU A 32 6.79 -8.69 0.53
C GLU A 32 7.26 -7.71 1.60
N LYS A 33 8.06 -8.17 2.56
CA LYS A 33 8.59 -7.34 3.64
C LYS A 33 9.45 -6.21 3.09
N GLU A 34 10.34 -6.51 2.15
CA GLU A 34 11.21 -5.51 1.52
C GLU A 34 10.40 -4.45 0.76
N ILE A 35 9.39 -4.86 -0.01
CA ILE A 35 8.51 -3.93 -0.73
C ILE A 35 7.76 -3.05 0.28
N LEU A 36 7.14 -3.64 1.31
CA LEU A 36 6.37 -2.90 2.30
C LEU A 36 7.23 -1.89 3.07
N LEU A 37 8.43 -2.28 3.51
CA LEU A 37 9.37 -1.38 4.20
C LEU A 37 9.84 -0.24 3.29
N LYS A 38 10.25 -0.56 2.06
CA LYS A 38 10.70 0.44 1.08
C LYS A 38 9.62 1.49 0.80
N TYR A 39 8.37 1.05 0.60
CA TYR A 39 7.28 1.97 0.31
C TYR A 39 6.73 2.69 1.54
N LYS A 40 6.85 2.11 2.74
CA LYS A 40 6.59 2.82 4.00
C LYS A 40 7.44 4.08 4.10
N GLU A 41 8.75 3.95 3.90
CA GLU A 41 9.69 5.07 3.96
C GLU A 41 9.39 6.11 2.86
N ARG A 42 9.15 5.66 1.63
CA ARG A 42 8.80 6.56 0.51
C ARG A 42 7.52 7.35 0.80
N ILE A 43 6.47 6.69 1.31
CA ILE A 43 5.19 7.34 1.64
C ILE A 43 5.39 8.34 2.79
N GLN A 44 6.18 8.00 3.81
CA GLN A 44 6.52 8.91 4.92
C GLN A 44 7.19 10.19 4.44
N ASN A 45 8.13 10.10 3.50
CA ASN A 45 8.89 11.24 3.01
C ASN A 45 8.23 11.98 1.83
N SER A 46 7.25 11.37 1.17
CA SER A 46 6.62 11.96 0.00
C SER A 46 5.55 13.01 0.34
N LYS A 47 5.47 14.02 -0.53
CA LYS A 47 4.38 15.00 -0.60
C LYS A 47 3.27 14.55 -1.55
N ASN A 48 3.55 13.60 -2.45
CA ASN A 48 2.60 13.08 -3.43
C ASN A 48 2.31 11.60 -3.16
N ILE A 49 1.36 11.36 -2.27
CA ILE A 49 1.01 10.01 -1.82
C ILE A 49 0.38 9.18 -2.94
N GLU A 50 -0.43 9.79 -3.81
CA GLU A 50 -1.06 9.07 -4.93
C GLU A 50 -0.01 8.47 -5.87
N PHE A 51 1.06 9.21 -6.15
CA PHE A 51 2.19 8.71 -6.93
C PHE A 51 2.86 7.50 -6.25
N GLU A 52 3.17 7.60 -4.95
CA GLU A 52 3.79 6.49 -4.22
C GLU A 52 2.89 5.25 -4.17
N LEU A 53 1.57 5.44 -4.02
CA LEU A 53 0.60 4.34 -4.02
C LEU A 53 0.51 3.63 -5.37
N ILE A 54 0.58 4.37 -6.49
CA ILE A 54 0.66 3.78 -7.84
C ILE A 54 1.92 2.91 -7.97
N HIS A 55 3.06 3.41 -7.49
CA HIS A 55 4.31 2.66 -7.52
C HIS A 55 4.28 1.42 -6.62
N LEU A 56 3.73 1.53 -5.40
CA LEU A 56 3.55 0.39 -4.50
C LEU A 56 2.64 -0.68 -5.14
N ARG A 57 1.51 -0.29 -5.72
CA ARG A 57 0.63 -1.19 -6.47
C ARG A 57 1.41 -1.91 -7.58
N ASN A 58 2.19 -1.18 -8.37
CA ASN A 58 2.95 -1.75 -9.48
C ASN A 58 4.05 -2.70 -8.99
N ALA A 59 4.66 -2.45 -7.83
CA ALA A 59 5.64 -3.35 -7.24
C ALA A 59 5.01 -4.66 -6.75
N LEU A 60 3.78 -4.61 -6.23
CA LEU A 60 3.04 -5.79 -5.76
C LEU A 60 2.37 -6.57 -6.91
N LEU A 61 2.06 -5.91 -8.04
CA LEU A 61 1.33 -6.51 -9.17
C LEU A 61 1.93 -7.84 -9.69
N PRO A 62 3.25 -7.99 -9.90
CA PRO A 62 3.84 -9.26 -10.33
C PRO A 62 3.55 -10.42 -9.37
N PHE A 63 3.53 -10.15 -8.07
CA PHE A 63 3.21 -11.14 -7.04
C PHE A 63 1.73 -11.50 -7.01
N VAL A 64 0.85 -10.54 -7.35
CA VAL A 64 -0.59 -10.79 -7.51
C VAL A 64 -0.83 -11.74 -8.67
N ILE A 65 -0.23 -11.45 -9.83
CA ILE A 65 -0.39 -12.26 -11.04
C ILE A 65 0.16 -13.67 -10.83
N SER A 66 1.25 -13.78 -10.07
CA SER A 66 1.89 -15.07 -9.75
C SER A 66 1.22 -15.83 -8.60
N SER A 67 0.17 -15.27 -7.97
CA SER A 67 -0.47 -15.82 -6.76
C SER A 67 0.51 -16.12 -5.62
N LYS A 68 1.56 -15.31 -5.50
CA LYS A 68 2.63 -15.44 -4.48
C LYS A 68 2.48 -14.46 -3.31
N LEU A 69 1.40 -13.68 -3.30
CA LEU A 69 1.08 -12.78 -2.20
C LEU A 69 0.35 -13.52 -1.10
N SER A 70 0.76 -13.23 0.14
CA SER A 70 -0.03 -13.54 1.33
C SER A 70 -1.41 -12.87 1.26
N GLU A 71 -2.42 -13.52 1.82
CA GLU A 71 -3.79 -13.03 1.81
C GLU A 71 -3.94 -11.62 2.43
N PRO A 72 -3.29 -11.28 3.56
CA PRO A 72 -3.35 -9.92 4.11
C PRO A 72 -2.78 -8.88 3.15
N THR A 73 -1.65 -9.19 2.50
CA THR A 73 -0.99 -8.26 1.57
C THR A 73 -1.78 -8.12 0.27
N LEU A 74 -2.45 -9.19 -0.18
CA LEU A 74 -3.40 -9.13 -1.29
C LEU A 74 -4.61 -8.26 -0.96
N ASN A 75 -5.16 -8.36 0.25
CA ASN A 75 -6.27 -7.51 0.69
C ASN A 75 -5.86 -6.04 0.78
N PHE A 76 -4.65 -5.76 1.25
CA PHE A 76 -4.07 -4.42 1.23
C PHE A 76 -3.85 -3.89 -0.19
N TYR A 77 -3.33 -4.71 -1.10
CA TYR A 77 -3.21 -4.37 -2.52
C TYR A 77 -4.56 -3.96 -3.13
N LYS A 78 -5.64 -4.69 -2.83
CA LYS A 78 -7.00 -4.34 -3.29
C LYS A 78 -7.46 -2.99 -2.75
N LYS A 79 -7.19 -2.69 -1.47
CA LYS A 79 -7.47 -1.37 -0.87
C LYS A 79 -6.73 -0.25 -1.59
N ILE A 80 -5.43 -0.40 -1.84
CA ILE A 80 -4.62 0.58 -2.59
C ILE A 80 -5.19 0.76 -3.99
N ARG A 81 -5.50 -0.33 -4.69
CA ARG A 81 -6.07 -0.28 -6.04
C ARG A 81 -7.34 0.55 -6.09
N CYS A 82 -8.26 0.38 -5.16
CA CYS A 82 -9.47 1.19 -5.06
C CYS A 82 -9.17 2.65 -4.68
N ALA A 83 -8.15 2.91 -3.86
CA ALA A 83 -7.78 4.25 -3.46
C ALA A 83 -7.17 5.08 -4.61
N VAL A 84 -6.46 4.44 -5.56
CA VAL A 84 -5.83 5.12 -6.71
C VAL A 84 -6.68 5.13 -7.98
N ASN A 85 -7.57 4.14 -8.17
CA ASN A 85 -8.51 4.11 -9.29
C ASN A 85 -9.91 4.49 -8.81
N THR A 86 -10.36 5.68 -9.20
CA THR A 86 -11.73 6.19 -8.95
C THR A 86 -12.86 5.36 -9.60
N ASN A 87 -12.52 4.37 -10.43
CA ASN A 87 -13.46 3.54 -11.19
C ASN A 87 -13.57 2.07 -10.71
N CYS A 88 -12.97 1.69 -9.57
CA CYS A 88 -12.98 0.28 -9.11
C CYS A 88 -14.20 -0.12 -8.26
N CYS A 89 -15.14 0.78 -8.00
CA CYS A 89 -16.44 0.45 -7.39
C CYS A 89 -17.55 0.62 -8.44
N ARG A 90 -17.75 -0.38 -9.30
CA ARG A 90 -18.97 -0.52 -10.08
C ARG A 90 -19.32 -1.99 -10.23
#